data_AF-A0A534CGT9-F1
#
_entry.id   AF-A0A534CGT9-F1
#
_cell.length_a   1.000
_cell.length_b   1.000
_cell.length_c   1.000
_cell.angle_alpha   90.00
_cell.angle_beta   90.00
_cell.angle_gamma   90.00
#
_symmetry.space_group_name_H-M   'P 1'
#
loop_
_entity.id
_entity.type
_entity.pdbx_description
1 polymer ?
#
loop_
_entity_poly.entity_id
_entity_poly.type
_entity_poly.pdbx_seq_one_letter_code
_entity_poly.pdbx_strand_id
1 'polypeptide(L)'
;MHQRVEPWWYFLPLLLVGVLPWVVPLARAAVSAWRAEPEAAGGPGRAALTSGAAAGAAPGSASAPFEPLKFLLVFAAVTLAFFSASGSKLAPYILPMLPVLAAVTGASSGAADALARHAARIGAALKGVVAVALLLYSARRNSYVPHEALLWTGVALLTALAAVVITWRARPAARTAASVATALAAILGWQCLMCAYSATPPARSARELVRAARPYIRAATPLYSVGQYRETVSPYLARTLQLVDYEGELHFGLEQEPQHRVAMREFVARWSAGGEAVAFFDPGIWDEWRRRGLPGRVIAFDDYTVAVSRL
;
A
#
# COMPACT_ATOMS: atom_id res chain seq x y z
N MET A 1 -1.43 10.49 19.77
CA MET A 1 -0.89 9.31 19.06
C MET A 1 -1.84 8.14 19.25
N HIS A 2 -2.61 7.76 18.23
CA HIS A 2 -3.47 6.57 18.30
C HIS A 2 -2.57 5.33 18.44
N GLN A 3 -2.57 4.68 19.61
CA GLN A 3 -1.86 3.42 19.78
C GLN A 3 -2.59 2.35 18.96
N ARG A 4 -2.05 2.02 17.78
CA ARG A 4 -2.52 0.89 16.97
C ARG A 4 -1.91 -0.40 17.53
N VAL A 5 -2.35 -0.74 18.74
CA VAL A 5 -1.86 -1.93 19.45
C VAL A 5 -2.50 -3.16 18.82
N GLU A 6 -1.70 -3.83 18.02
CA GLU A 6 -2.05 -5.09 17.39
C GLU A 6 -1.26 -6.24 18.03
N PRO A 7 -1.78 -7.48 18.02
CA PRO A 7 -1.09 -8.64 18.59
C PRO A 7 0.32 -8.83 18.02
N TRP A 8 1.20 -9.50 18.78
CA TRP A 8 2.57 -9.78 18.33
C TRP A 8 2.62 -10.59 17.02
N TRP A 9 1.59 -11.40 16.75
CA TRP A 9 1.47 -12.21 15.53
C TRP A 9 0.83 -11.47 14.34
N TYR A 10 0.52 -10.18 14.45
CA TYR A 10 -0.16 -9.37 13.42
C TYR A 10 0.44 -9.52 12.00
N PHE A 11 1.76 -9.60 11.91
CA PHE A 11 2.47 -9.69 10.62
C PHE A 11 2.50 -11.08 10.00
N LEU A 12 2.22 -12.16 10.75
CA LEU A 12 2.25 -13.53 10.24
C LEU A 12 1.24 -13.78 9.12
N PRO A 13 -0.06 -13.48 9.27
CA PRO A 13 -1.01 -13.65 8.17
C PRO A 13 -0.70 -12.74 6.97
N LEU A 14 -0.23 -11.51 7.22
CA LEU A 14 0.15 -10.58 6.15
C LEU A 14 1.34 -11.11 5.34
N LEU A 15 2.35 -11.64 6.01
CA LEU A 15 3.48 -12.28 5.37
C LEU A 15 3.02 -13.49 4.55
N LEU A 16 2.23 -14.39 5.13
CA LEU A 16 1.75 -15.59 4.44
C LEU A 16 0.96 -15.25 3.17
N VAL A 17 0.12 -14.23 3.20
CA VAL A 17 -0.58 -13.74 2.00
C VAL A 17 0.40 -13.11 1.00
N GLY A 18 1.33 -12.29 1.48
CA GLY A 18 2.32 -11.61 0.64
C GLY A 18 3.29 -12.55 -0.07
N VAL A 19 3.61 -13.70 0.53
CA VAL A 19 4.49 -14.72 -0.06
C VAL A 19 3.77 -16.01 -0.44
N LEU A 20 2.44 -16.03 -0.51
CA LEU A 20 1.63 -17.24 -0.71
C LEU A 20 2.11 -18.15 -1.86
N PRO A 21 2.44 -17.62 -3.06
CA PRO A 21 2.95 -18.45 -4.16
C PRO A 21 4.34 -19.06 -3.91
N TRP A 22 5.03 -18.58 -2.88
CA TRP A 22 6.43 -18.82 -2.58
C TRP A 22 6.65 -19.47 -1.22
N VAL A 23 5.63 -19.72 -0.40
CA VAL A 23 5.78 -20.26 0.98
C VAL A 23 6.63 -21.53 0.99
N VAL A 24 6.27 -22.53 0.17
CA VAL A 24 6.98 -23.82 0.12
C VAL A 24 8.39 -23.66 -0.47
N PRO A 25 8.59 -23.00 -1.64
CA PRO A 25 9.92 -22.70 -2.16
C PRO A 25 10.82 -21.93 -1.19
N LEU A 26 10.29 -20.92 -0.50
CA LEU A 26 11.00 -20.11 0.48
C LEU A 26 11.42 -20.95 1.69
N ALA A 27 10.53 -21.78 2.22
CA ALA A 27 10.87 -22.68 3.32
C ALA A 27 12.00 -23.64 2.94
N ARG A 28 11.95 -24.22 1.73
CA ARG A 28 13.03 -25.08 1.22
C ARG A 28 14.34 -24.30 1.06
N ALA A 29 14.28 -23.10 0.51
CA ALA A 29 15.42 -22.20 0.33
C ALA A 29 16.07 -21.84 1.68
N ALA A 30 15.27 -21.58 2.70
CA ALA A 30 15.75 -21.27 4.04
C ALA A 30 16.44 -22.46 4.70
N VAL A 31 15.83 -23.65 4.60
CA VAL A 31 16.44 -24.89 5.11
C VAL A 31 17.73 -25.20 4.36
N SER A 32 17.77 -25.07 3.03
CA SER A 32 19.00 -25.32 2.26
C SER A 32 20.09 -24.31 2.58
N ALA A 33 19.76 -23.03 2.76
CA ALA A 33 20.73 -22.01 3.14
C ALA A 33 21.36 -22.28 4.52
N TRP A 34 20.61 -22.86 5.46
CA TRP A 34 21.10 -23.17 6.82
C TRP A 34 21.90 -24.48 6.88
N ARG A 35 21.53 -25.46 6.05
CA ARG A 35 22.20 -26.76 5.98
C ARG A 35 23.42 -26.78 5.05
N ALA A 36 23.57 -25.77 4.19
CA ALA A 36 24.76 -25.63 3.37
C ALA A 36 25.98 -25.45 4.29
N GLU A 37 26.90 -26.40 4.23
CA GLU A 37 28.21 -26.26 4.85
C GLU A 37 29.00 -25.14 4.14
N PRO A 38 29.88 -24.41 4.85
CA PRO A 38 30.68 -23.32 4.28
C PRO A 38 31.58 -23.70 3.08
N GLU A 39 31.70 -25.00 2.76
CA GLU A 39 32.79 -25.57 1.96
C GLU A 39 32.29 -26.52 0.83
N ALA A 40 31.40 -26.06 -0.06
CA ALA A 40 31.13 -26.81 -1.31
C ALA A 40 30.49 -25.99 -2.45
N ALA A 41 30.57 -24.66 -2.44
CA ALA A 41 29.97 -23.80 -3.49
C ALA A 41 31.03 -23.04 -4.28
N GLY A 42 32.00 -23.77 -4.85
CA GLY A 42 32.88 -23.29 -5.91
C GLY A 42 32.15 -23.18 -7.25
N GLY A 43 31.13 -22.33 -7.33
CA GLY A 43 30.52 -21.94 -8.59
C GLY A 43 31.40 -20.87 -9.30
N PRO A 44 31.46 -20.86 -10.64
CA PRO A 44 32.38 -20.02 -11.42
C PRO A 44 32.24 -18.49 -11.20
N GLY A 45 31.20 -18.04 -10.49
CA GLY A 45 30.96 -16.62 -10.19
C GLY A 45 31.78 -15.99 -9.06
N ARG A 46 32.40 -16.76 -8.15
CA ARG A 46 33.25 -16.18 -7.06
C ARG A 46 34.64 -15.77 -7.53
N ALA A 47 35.18 -16.41 -8.58
CA ALA A 47 36.51 -16.09 -9.10
C ALA A 47 36.62 -14.65 -9.63
N ALA A 48 35.50 -14.03 -10.04
CA ALA A 48 35.47 -12.67 -10.58
C ALA A 48 35.47 -11.56 -9.50
N LEU A 49 35.10 -11.85 -8.25
CA LEU A 49 35.03 -10.84 -7.18
C LEU A 49 36.22 -10.91 -6.21
N THR A 50 36.98 -12.00 -6.19
CA THR A 50 38.14 -12.18 -5.30
C THR A 50 39.50 -12.04 -5.98
N SER A 51 39.55 -11.89 -7.31
CA SER A 51 40.83 -11.81 -8.04
C SER A 51 41.59 -10.47 -7.86
N GLY A 52 40.96 -9.45 -7.27
CA GLY A 52 41.56 -8.13 -7.09
C GLY A 52 42.18 -7.83 -5.71
N ALA A 53 41.98 -8.68 -4.69
CA ALA A 53 42.25 -8.27 -3.30
C ALA A 53 43.18 -9.18 -2.47
N ALA A 54 43.75 -10.23 -3.04
CA ALA A 54 44.47 -11.25 -2.26
C ALA A 54 45.98 -11.35 -2.57
N ALA A 55 46.70 -10.23 -2.57
CA ALA A 55 48.16 -10.21 -2.70
C ALA A 55 48.94 -9.89 -1.40
N GLY A 56 48.31 -9.93 -0.21
CA GLY A 56 49.02 -9.52 1.01
C GLY A 56 48.43 -9.93 2.37
N ALA A 57 47.68 -11.03 2.48
CA ALA A 57 47.17 -11.49 3.77
C ALA A 57 48.11 -12.54 4.42
N ALA A 58 48.52 -12.28 5.67
CA ALA A 58 49.36 -13.17 6.48
C ALA A 58 48.67 -14.53 6.75
N PRO A 59 49.44 -15.63 6.86
CA PRO A 59 48.89 -16.96 7.14
C PRO A 59 48.37 -17.02 8.58
N GLY A 60 47.05 -16.97 8.77
CA GLY A 60 46.42 -17.13 10.08
C GLY A 60 45.06 -16.42 10.27
N SER A 61 44.66 -15.51 9.39
CA SER A 61 43.39 -14.78 9.49
C SER A 61 42.37 -15.18 8.43
N ALA A 62 42.10 -16.48 8.28
CA ALA A 62 40.96 -16.91 7.48
C ALA A 62 39.67 -16.62 8.26
N SER A 63 39.10 -15.43 8.08
CA SER A 63 37.73 -15.16 8.53
C SER A 63 36.79 -16.14 7.84
N ALA A 64 35.79 -16.64 8.59
CA ALA A 64 34.75 -17.49 8.01
C ALA A 64 34.18 -16.81 6.75
N PRO A 65 34.00 -17.55 5.64
CA PRO A 65 33.50 -16.95 4.40
C PRO A 65 32.11 -16.35 4.63
N PHE A 66 31.86 -15.16 4.08
CA PHE A 66 30.55 -14.53 4.17
C PHE A 66 29.47 -15.38 3.50
N GLU A 67 28.36 -15.60 4.21
CA GLU A 67 27.23 -16.43 3.78
C GLU A 67 26.02 -15.55 3.44
N PRO A 68 25.86 -15.09 2.18
CA PRO A 68 24.88 -14.07 1.82
C PRO A 68 23.44 -14.51 2.08
N LEU A 69 23.08 -15.77 1.79
CA LEU A 69 21.72 -16.27 2.02
C LEU A 69 21.36 -16.33 3.51
N LYS A 70 22.35 -16.61 4.38
CA LYS A 70 22.14 -16.58 5.83
C LYS A 70 21.96 -15.16 6.34
N PHE A 71 22.79 -14.23 5.90
CA PHE A 71 22.64 -12.81 6.21
C PHE A 71 21.24 -12.29 5.83
N LEU A 72 20.77 -12.60 4.62
CA LEU A 72 19.46 -12.20 4.11
C LEU A 72 18.30 -12.73 4.96
N LEU A 73 18.35 -14.00 5.36
CA LEU A 73 17.31 -14.59 6.21
C LEU A 73 17.35 -14.05 7.64
N VAL A 74 18.53 -13.76 8.19
CA VAL A 74 18.67 -13.07 9.47
C VAL A 74 18.06 -11.67 9.38
N PHE A 75 18.35 -10.92 8.32
CA PHE A 75 17.74 -9.60 8.09
C PHE A 75 16.21 -9.67 8.06
N ALA A 76 15.64 -10.65 7.35
CA ALA A 76 14.19 -10.84 7.30
C ALA A 76 13.60 -11.20 8.67
N ALA A 77 14.27 -12.11 9.41
CA ALA A 77 13.84 -12.52 10.75
C ALA A 77 13.90 -11.37 11.76
N VAL A 78 14.98 -10.59 11.75
CA VAL A 78 15.15 -9.40 12.60
C VAL A 78 14.09 -8.36 12.27
N THR A 79 13.86 -8.06 10.98
CA THR A 79 12.81 -7.13 10.54
C THR A 79 11.44 -7.56 11.07
N LEU A 80 11.08 -8.84 10.88
CA LEU A 80 9.80 -9.36 11.35
C LEU A 80 9.69 -9.30 12.88
N ALA A 81 10.70 -9.75 13.61
CA ALA A 81 10.70 -9.76 15.07
C ALA A 81 10.64 -8.35 15.67
N PHE A 82 11.46 -7.42 15.14
CA PHE A 82 11.51 -6.02 15.56
C PHE A 82 10.13 -5.35 15.44
N PHE A 83 9.49 -5.45 14.27
CA PHE A 83 8.16 -4.85 14.10
C PHE A 83 7.06 -5.61 14.85
N SER A 84 7.19 -6.92 15.01
CA SER A 84 6.23 -7.72 15.80
C SER A 84 6.23 -7.33 17.29
N ALA A 85 7.39 -6.94 17.83
CA ALA A 85 7.52 -6.44 19.20
C ALA A 85 7.08 -4.97 19.37
N SER A 86 6.92 -4.20 18.28
CA SER A 86 6.56 -2.79 18.31
C SER A 86 5.16 -2.52 18.91
N GLY A 87 5.03 -1.46 19.71
CA GLY A 87 3.76 -0.96 20.25
C GLY A 87 2.85 -0.26 19.22
N SER A 88 3.34 -0.05 17.99
CA SER A 88 2.56 0.44 16.85
C SER A 88 2.85 -0.43 15.64
N LYS A 89 1.80 -0.88 14.94
CA LYS A 89 1.93 -1.76 13.77
C LYS A 89 1.16 -1.20 12.58
N LEU A 90 1.83 -1.11 11.43
CA LEU A 90 1.23 -0.84 10.13
C LEU A 90 1.71 -1.89 9.14
N ALA A 91 0.81 -2.41 8.30
CA ALA A 91 1.13 -3.45 7.32
C ALA A 91 2.40 -3.19 6.49
N PRO A 92 2.72 -1.95 6.04
CA PRO A 92 3.93 -1.67 5.27
C PRO A 92 5.26 -1.90 6.01
N TYR A 93 5.25 -2.02 7.34
CA TYR A 93 6.48 -2.13 8.14
C TYR A 93 7.34 -3.34 7.76
N ILE A 94 6.71 -4.44 7.33
CA ILE A 94 7.42 -5.65 6.92
C ILE A 94 7.79 -5.68 5.43
N LEU A 95 7.44 -4.67 4.63
CA LEU A 95 7.81 -4.65 3.21
C LEU A 95 9.31 -4.77 2.94
N PRO A 96 10.23 -4.20 3.75
CA PRO A 96 11.67 -4.31 3.50
C PRO A 96 12.21 -5.74 3.46
N MET A 97 11.54 -6.73 4.10
CA MET A 97 11.98 -8.12 4.02
C MET A 97 11.55 -8.84 2.73
N LEU A 98 10.55 -8.35 1.99
CA LEU A 98 10.05 -9.05 0.80
C LEU A 98 11.08 -9.20 -0.33
N PRO A 99 11.85 -8.16 -0.72
CA PRO A 99 12.90 -8.32 -1.74
C PRO A 99 13.96 -9.34 -1.34
N VAL A 100 14.28 -9.40 -0.05
CA VAL A 100 15.28 -10.29 0.51
C VAL A 100 14.81 -11.75 0.49
N LEU A 101 13.56 -12.00 0.88
CA LEU A 101 12.94 -13.33 0.76
C LEU A 101 12.82 -13.78 -0.70
N ALA A 102 12.54 -12.85 -1.62
CA ALA A 102 12.52 -13.14 -3.06
C ALA A 102 13.90 -13.54 -3.58
N ALA A 103 14.97 -12.83 -3.17
CA ALA A 103 16.35 -13.16 -3.54
C ALA A 103 16.76 -14.56 -3.05
N VAL A 104 16.46 -14.89 -1.78
CA VAL A 104 16.73 -16.21 -1.18
C VAL A 104 15.98 -17.31 -1.93
N THR A 105 14.70 -17.09 -2.23
CA THR A 105 13.87 -18.04 -2.97
C THR A 105 14.41 -18.25 -4.39
N GLY A 106 14.74 -17.17 -5.10
CA GLY A 106 15.28 -17.23 -6.45
C GLY A 106 16.63 -17.94 -6.54
N ALA A 107 17.56 -17.64 -5.63
CA ALA A 107 18.89 -18.25 -5.60
C ALA A 107 18.87 -19.76 -5.32
N SER A 108 17.84 -20.24 -4.63
CA SER A 108 17.72 -21.66 -4.25
C SER A 108 16.79 -22.47 -5.16
N SER A 109 16.20 -21.84 -6.18
CA SER A 109 15.20 -22.47 -7.05
C SER A 109 15.82 -23.19 -8.24
N GLY A 110 16.16 -24.46 -8.08
CA GLY A 110 16.68 -25.31 -9.19
C GLY A 110 15.63 -25.70 -10.25
N ALA A 111 14.34 -25.59 -9.95
CA ALA A 111 13.22 -25.95 -10.84
C ALA A 111 12.33 -24.73 -11.16
N ALA A 112 12.88 -23.78 -11.90
CA ALA A 112 12.22 -22.51 -12.24
C ALA A 112 10.85 -22.69 -12.93
N ASP A 113 10.65 -23.78 -13.67
CA ASP A 113 9.41 -24.07 -14.40
C ASP A 113 8.27 -24.55 -13.49
N ALA A 114 8.57 -25.45 -12.55
CA ALA A 114 7.60 -25.93 -11.56
C ALA A 114 7.17 -24.78 -10.65
N LEU A 115 8.12 -23.93 -10.27
CA LEU A 115 7.87 -22.72 -9.52
C LEU A 115 6.96 -21.75 -10.28
N ALA A 116 7.25 -21.46 -11.54
CA ALA A 116 6.41 -20.57 -12.36
C ALA A 116 4.99 -21.10 -12.55
N ARG A 117 4.81 -22.41 -12.83
CA ARG A 117 3.48 -23.04 -12.92
C ARG A 117 2.70 -22.93 -11.61
N HIS A 118 3.35 -23.21 -10.49
CA HIS A 118 2.73 -23.11 -9.17
C HIS A 118 2.32 -21.67 -8.86
N ALA A 119 3.22 -20.71 -9.10
CA ALA A 119 2.97 -19.31 -8.90
C ALA A 119 1.84 -18.76 -9.78
N ALA A 120 1.78 -19.17 -11.05
CA ALA A 120 0.70 -18.81 -11.96
C ALA A 120 -0.67 -19.30 -11.46
N ARG A 121 -0.77 -20.54 -10.96
CA ARG A 121 -2.03 -21.12 -10.45
C ARG A 121 -2.49 -20.47 -9.15
N ILE A 122 -1.61 -20.35 -8.16
CA ILE A 122 -1.94 -19.68 -6.89
C ILE A 122 -2.27 -18.21 -7.14
N GLY A 123 -1.45 -17.52 -7.94
CA GLY A 123 -1.70 -16.13 -8.31
C GLY A 123 -3.03 -15.95 -9.04
N ALA A 124 -3.42 -16.88 -9.91
CA ALA A 124 -4.72 -16.83 -10.57
C ALA A 124 -5.89 -17.02 -9.61
N ALA A 125 -5.80 -17.99 -8.70
CA ALA A 125 -6.82 -18.22 -7.68
C ALA A 125 -6.97 -16.99 -6.77
N LEU A 126 -5.86 -16.43 -6.29
CA LEU A 126 -5.87 -15.28 -5.39
C LEU A 126 -6.42 -14.03 -6.09
N LYS A 127 -6.01 -13.75 -7.34
CA LYS A 127 -6.60 -12.67 -8.15
C LYS A 127 -8.10 -12.88 -8.38
N GLY A 128 -8.53 -14.12 -8.61
CA GLY A 128 -9.94 -14.50 -8.70
C GLY A 128 -10.73 -14.14 -7.45
N VAL A 129 -10.23 -14.54 -6.28
CA VAL A 129 -10.85 -14.24 -4.98
C VAL A 129 -10.94 -12.73 -4.76
N VAL A 130 -9.85 -11.98 -4.99
CA VAL A 130 -9.83 -10.52 -4.79
C VAL A 130 -10.75 -9.82 -5.78
N ALA A 131 -10.77 -10.22 -7.05
CA ALA A 131 -11.68 -9.67 -8.05
C ALA A 131 -13.15 -9.87 -7.62
N VAL A 132 -13.54 -11.09 -7.28
CA VAL A 132 -14.91 -11.40 -6.83
C VAL A 132 -15.24 -10.63 -5.55
N ALA A 133 -14.33 -10.57 -4.58
CA ALA A 133 -14.55 -9.84 -3.34
C ALA A 133 -14.78 -8.34 -3.58
N LEU A 134 -14.01 -7.70 -4.46
CA LEU A 134 -14.18 -6.29 -4.82
C LEU A 134 -15.55 -6.03 -5.49
N LEU A 135 -15.93 -6.88 -6.44
CA LEU A 135 -17.21 -6.73 -7.14
C LEU A 135 -18.40 -6.96 -6.20
N LEU A 136 -18.33 -7.99 -5.35
CA LEU A 136 -19.35 -8.27 -4.33
C LEU A 136 -19.44 -7.15 -3.29
N TYR A 137 -18.30 -6.63 -2.85
CA TYR A 137 -18.26 -5.49 -1.95
C TYR A 137 -18.96 -4.28 -2.57
N SER A 138 -18.65 -3.94 -3.83
CA SER A 138 -19.32 -2.82 -4.50
C SER A 138 -20.82 -3.06 -4.64
N ALA A 139 -21.22 -4.25 -5.11
CA ALA A 139 -22.62 -4.58 -5.30
C ALA A 139 -23.42 -4.51 -3.99
N ARG A 140 -22.86 -4.98 -2.87
CA ARG A 140 -23.54 -5.00 -1.57
C ARG A 140 -23.54 -3.64 -0.88
N ARG A 141 -22.42 -2.93 -0.89
CA ARG A 141 -22.28 -1.65 -0.21
C ARG A 141 -22.89 -0.50 -1.01
N ASN A 142 -22.66 -0.49 -2.31
CA ASN A 142 -22.99 0.63 -3.19
C ASN A 142 -24.23 0.36 -4.05
N SER A 143 -24.81 -0.85 -4.03
CA SER A 143 -25.94 -1.28 -4.88
C SER A 143 -25.66 -1.29 -6.40
N TYR A 144 -24.40 -1.10 -6.81
CA TYR A 144 -23.96 -1.22 -8.20
C TYR A 144 -22.46 -1.54 -8.26
N VAL A 145 -22.00 -1.87 -9.47
CA VAL A 145 -20.58 -2.08 -9.76
C VAL A 145 -20.14 -1.09 -10.86
N PRO A 146 -19.14 -0.25 -10.63
CA PRO A 146 -18.61 0.66 -11.66
C PRO A 146 -18.09 -0.09 -12.89
N HIS A 147 -18.33 0.46 -14.08
CA HIS A 147 -17.86 -0.15 -15.31
C HIS A 147 -16.33 -0.26 -15.34
N GLU A 148 -15.59 0.74 -14.84
CA GLU A 148 -14.14 0.68 -14.77
C GLU A 148 -13.66 -0.45 -13.85
N ALA A 149 -14.36 -0.70 -12.72
CA ALA A 149 -14.03 -1.79 -11.82
C ALA A 149 -14.21 -3.16 -12.51
N LEU A 150 -15.27 -3.33 -13.31
CA LEU A 150 -15.48 -4.53 -14.13
C LEU A 150 -14.39 -4.72 -15.18
N LEU A 151 -14.02 -3.65 -15.90
CA LEU A 151 -12.96 -3.72 -16.90
C LEU A 151 -11.62 -4.10 -16.27
N TRP A 152 -11.24 -3.44 -15.18
CA TRP A 152 -9.97 -3.69 -14.52
C TRP A 152 -9.90 -5.07 -13.88
N THR A 153 -10.97 -5.54 -13.26
CA THR A 153 -11.03 -6.94 -12.76
C THR A 153 -10.97 -7.94 -13.91
N GLY A 154 -11.68 -7.69 -15.02
CA GLY A 154 -11.62 -8.52 -16.22
C GLY A 154 -10.19 -8.64 -16.79
N VAL A 155 -9.50 -7.51 -16.98
CA VAL A 155 -8.10 -7.49 -17.43
C VAL A 155 -7.19 -8.23 -16.44
N ALA A 156 -7.39 -8.05 -15.13
CA ALA A 156 -6.63 -8.78 -14.12
C ALA A 156 -6.79 -10.31 -14.24
N LEU A 157 -8.01 -10.79 -14.50
CA LEU A 157 -8.28 -12.22 -14.71
C LEU A 157 -7.73 -12.72 -16.04
N LEU A 158 -7.72 -11.90 -17.09
CA LEU A 158 -7.08 -12.26 -18.36
C LEU A 158 -5.56 -12.42 -18.20
N THR A 159 -4.89 -11.53 -17.48
CA THR A 159 -3.45 -11.72 -17.17
C THR A 159 -3.21 -13.00 -16.37
N ALA A 160 -4.11 -13.34 -15.45
CA ALA A 160 -4.03 -14.58 -14.67
C ALA A 160 -4.15 -15.82 -15.55
N LEU A 161 -5.15 -15.83 -16.43
CA LEU A 161 -5.38 -16.90 -17.39
C LEU A 161 -4.19 -17.06 -18.34
N ALA A 162 -3.66 -15.94 -18.86
CA ALA A 162 -2.49 -15.94 -19.73
C ALA A 162 -1.28 -16.60 -19.05
N ALA A 163 -0.97 -16.26 -17.79
CA ALA A 163 0.12 -16.89 -17.05
C ALA A 163 -0.07 -18.41 -16.90
N VAL A 164 -1.28 -18.86 -16.57
CA VAL A 164 -1.60 -20.29 -16.43
C VAL A 164 -1.44 -21.01 -17.77
N VAL A 165 -1.96 -20.44 -18.86
CA VAL A 165 -1.87 -21.04 -20.20
C VAL A 165 -0.43 -21.07 -20.71
N ILE A 166 0.33 -19.99 -20.54
CA ILE A 166 1.73 -19.90 -20.96
C ILE A 166 2.56 -20.96 -20.21
N THR A 167 2.41 -21.04 -18.90
CA THR A 167 3.18 -22.01 -18.09
C THR A 167 2.72 -23.46 -18.30
N TRP A 168 1.46 -23.70 -18.66
CA TRP A 168 0.96 -25.02 -19.05
C TRP A 168 1.48 -25.48 -20.42
N ARG A 169 1.61 -24.56 -21.38
CA ARG A 169 2.11 -24.86 -22.74
C ARG A 169 3.62 -24.71 -22.90
N ALA A 170 4.34 -24.30 -21.86
CA ALA A 170 5.76 -24.02 -21.92
C ALA A 170 6.58 -25.28 -22.26
N ARG A 171 7.30 -25.23 -23.39
CA ARG A 171 8.29 -26.24 -23.77
C ARG A 171 9.60 -26.04 -22.99
N PRO A 172 10.48 -27.06 -22.90
CA PRO A 172 11.76 -26.94 -22.18
C PRO A 172 12.59 -25.70 -22.58
N ALA A 173 12.66 -25.38 -23.88
CA ALA A 173 13.40 -24.23 -24.40
C ALA A 173 12.80 -22.85 -24.02
N ALA A 174 11.53 -22.80 -23.58
CA ALA A 174 10.82 -21.54 -23.28
C ALA A 174 10.57 -21.32 -21.78
N ARG A 175 11.19 -22.13 -20.89
CA ARG A 175 10.93 -22.08 -19.45
C ARG A 175 11.24 -20.72 -18.82
N THR A 176 12.37 -20.10 -19.19
CA THR A 176 12.73 -18.76 -18.70
C THR A 176 11.71 -17.71 -19.13
N ALA A 177 11.28 -17.74 -20.39
CA ALA A 177 10.26 -16.84 -20.91
C ALA A 177 8.91 -17.02 -20.18
N ALA A 178 8.53 -18.26 -19.84
CA ALA A 178 7.33 -18.54 -19.07
C ALA A 178 7.39 -17.98 -17.64
N SER A 179 8.55 -18.03 -16.98
CA SER A 179 8.77 -17.41 -15.67
C SER A 179 8.64 -15.88 -15.73
N VAL A 180 9.27 -15.25 -16.74
CA VAL A 180 9.15 -13.80 -16.98
C VAL A 180 7.71 -13.41 -17.26
N ALA A 181 7.01 -14.16 -18.11
CA ALA A 181 5.60 -13.91 -18.41
C ALA A 181 4.71 -14.02 -17.15
N THR A 182 5.00 -14.98 -16.27
CA THR A 182 4.29 -15.13 -14.98
C THR A 182 4.53 -13.92 -14.08
N ALA A 183 5.76 -13.42 -13.98
CA ALA A 183 6.09 -12.24 -13.20
C ALA A 183 5.38 -10.99 -13.75
N LEU A 184 5.42 -10.77 -15.07
CA LEU A 184 4.72 -9.66 -15.72
C LEU A 184 3.21 -9.74 -15.51
N ALA A 185 2.61 -10.92 -15.66
CA ALA A 185 1.20 -11.14 -15.40
C ALA A 185 0.79 -10.96 -13.93
N ALA A 186 1.71 -11.19 -12.98
CA ALA A 186 1.50 -10.86 -11.59
C ALA A 186 1.49 -9.34 -11.38
N ILE A 187 2.53 -8.63 -11.87
CA ILE A 187 2.64 -7.17 -11.76
C ILE A 187 1.42 -6.48 -12.37
N LEU A 188 1.11 -6.79 -13.64
CA LEU A 188 -0.02 -6.19 -14.36
C LEU A 188 -1.35 -6.56 -13.72
N GLY A 189 -1.55 -7.84 -13.36
CA GLY A 189 -2.80 -8.29 -12.75
C GLY A 189 -3.09 -7.61 -11.42
N TRP A 190 -2.08 -7.46 -10.55
CA TRP A 190 -2.22 -6.76 -9.28
C TRP A 190 -2.45 -5.26 -9.47
N GLN A 191 -1.75 -4.63 -10.42
CA GLN A 191 -1.98 -3.22 -10.76
C GLN A 191 -3.41 -2.99 -11.25
N CYS A 192 -3.94 -3.88 -12.10
CA CYS A 192 -5.33 -3.82 -12.53
C CYS A 192 -6.31 -3.95 -11.34
N LEU A 193 -6.08 -4.87 -10.41
CA LEU A 193 -6.93 -4.97 -9.20
C LEU A 193 -6.84 -3.72 -8.31
N MET A 194 -5.69 -3.06 -8.22
CA MET A 194 -5.55 -1.78 -7.54
C MET A 194 -6.32 -0.65 -8.26
N CYS A 195 -6.32 -0.65 -9.59
CA CYS A 195 -7.17 0.26 -10.38
C CYS A 195 -8.67 -0.02 -10.15
N ALA A 196 -9.08 -1.29 -10.11
CA ALA A 196 -10.45 -1.68 -9.82
C ALA A 196 -10.88 -1.22 -8.41
N TYR A 197 -10.02 -1.44 -7.41
CA TYR A 197 -10.23 -0.95 -6.05
C TYR A 197 -10.39 0.58 -6.02
N SER A 198 -9.53 1.30 -6.74
CA SER A 198 -9.57 2.77 -6.80
C SER A 198 -10.82 3.32 -7.49
N ALA A 199 -11.37 2.58 -8.45
CA ALA A 199 -12.63 2.92 -9.12
C ALA A 199 -13.87 2.56 -8.28
N THR A 200 -13.72 1.72 -7.26
CA THR A 200 -14.84 1.24 -6.44
C THR A 200 -15.17 2.25 -5.34
N PRO A 201 -16.42 2.76 -5.26
CA PRO A 201 -16.84 3.64 -4.18
C PRO A 201 -16.74 2.95 -2.81
N PRO A 202 -16.57 3.70 -1.72
CA PRO A 202 -16.54 5.16 -1.63
C PRO A 202 -15.24 5.78 -2.17
N ALA A 203 -15.33 6.97 -2.75
CA ALA A 203 -14.16 7.68 -3.29
C ALA A 203 -13.17 8.05 -2.17
N ARG A 204 -11.98 7.44 -2.18
CA ARG A 204 -10.95 7.67 -1.15
C ARG A 204 -10.22 9.00 -1.31
N SER A 205 -10.16 9.52 -2.54
CA SER A 205 -9.54 10.78 -2.87
C SER A 205 -10.58 11.91 -2.93
N ALA A 206 -10.21 13.10 -2.43
CA ALA A 206 -11.04 14.31 -2.54
C ALA A 206 -11.03 14.94 -3.95
N ARG A 207 -10.41 14.31 -4.95
CA ARG A 207 -10.24 14.89 -6.30
C ARG A 207 -11.56 15.38 -6.91
N GLU A 208 -12.57 14.51 -6.92
CA GLU A 208 -13.86 14.80 -7.55
C GLU A 208 -14.65 15.84 -6.74
N LEU A 209 -14.61 15.75 -5.40
CA LEU A 209 -15.17 16.74 -4.48
C LEU A 209 -14.57 18.12 -4.74
N VAL A 210 -13.23 18.22 -4.79
CA VAL A 210 -12.52 19.47 -5.05
C VAL A 210 -12.82 19.99 -6.45
N ARG A 211 -12.88 19.12 -7.47
CA ARG A 211 -13.26 19.52 -8.83
C ARG A 211 -14.64 20.17 -8.87
N ALA A 212 -15.61 19.60 -8.14
CA ALA A 212 -16.96 20.15 -8.05
C ALA A 212 -17.04 21.44 -7.23
N ALA A 213 -16.25 21.56 -6.16
CA ALA A 213 -16.22 22.76 -5.32
C ALA A 213 -15.43 23.94 -5.93
N ARG A 214 -14.46 23.68 -6.80
CA ARG A 214 -13.51 24.66 -7.35
C ARG A 214 -14.17 25.91 -7.99
N PRO A 215 -15.29 25.83 -8.72
CA PRO A 215 -15.96 27.02 -9.27
C PRO A 215 -16.40 28.04 -8.21
N TYR A 216 -16.53 27.63 -6.94
CA TYR A 216 -16.93 28.49 -5.82
C TYR A 216 -15.76 28.98 -4.98
N ILE A 217 -14.52 28.70 -5.40
CA ILE A 217 -13.29 29.03 -4.65
C ILE A 217 -12.44 29.98 -5.51
N ARG A 218 -12.40 31.25 -5.11
CA ARG A 218 -11.51 32.28 -5.66
C ARG A 218 -10.17 32.31 -4.92
N ALA A 219 -9.23 33.10 -5.44
CA ALA A 219 -7.89 33.22 -4.86
C ALA A 219 -7.90 33.68 -3.40
N ALA A 220 -8.80 34.62 -3.05
CA ALA A 220 -8.92 35.18 -1.71
C ALA A 220 -9.93 34.45 -0.80
N THR A 221 -10.67 33.45 -1.32
CA THR A 221 -11.69 32.74 -0.53
C THR A 221 -11.05 32.07 0.68
N PRO A 222 -11.45 32.39 1.93
CA PRO A 222 -11.07 31.66 3.12
C PRO A 222 -11.56 30.21 3.03
N LEU A 223 -10.69 29.27 3.43
CA LEU A 223 -10.96 27.84 3.38
C LEU A 223 -10.83 27.23 4.76
N TYR A 224 -11.82 26.43 5.16
CA TYR A 224 -11.86 25.78 6.46
C TYR A 224 -11.98 24.25 6.30
N SER A 225 -11.28 23.51 7.15
CA SER A 225 -11.48 22.07 7.35
C SER A 225 -12.11 21.89 8.73
N VAL A 226 -13.36 21.46 8.78
CA VAL A 226 -14.17 21.55 9.99
C VAL A 226 -14.43 20.17 10.58
N GLY A 227 -13.82 19.94 11.76
CA GLY A 227 -13.88 18.72 12.56
C GLY A 227 -13.30 17.47 11.89
N GLN A 228 -12.50 17.67 10.85
CA GLN A 228 -11.77 16.63 10.14
C GLN A 228 -10.47 17.20 9.54
N TYR A 229 -9.59 16.30 9.11
CA TYR A 229 -8.49 16.60 8.22
C TYR A 229 -8.47 15.61 7.07
N ARG A 230 -9.01 16.03 5.92
CA ARG A 230 -8.98 15.22 4.71
C ARG A 230 -7.74 15.55 3.89
N GLU A 231 -6.77 14.65 3.96
CA GLU A 231 -5.38 14.85 3.55
C GLU A 231 -5.24 15.19 2.06
N THR A 232 -6.20 14.78 1.23
CA THR A 232 -6.17 15.02 -0.22
C THR A 232 -6.85 16.33 -0.65
N VAL A 233 -7.60 17.02 0.21
CA VAL A 233 -8.27 18.28 -0.15
C VAL A 233 -7.25 19.37 -0.47
N SER A 234 -6.29 19.59 0.44
CA SER A 234 -5.26 20.62 0.29
C SER A 234 -4.40 20.45 -0.98
N PRO A 235 -3.85 19.26 -1.29
CA PRO A 235 -3.10 19.02 -2.53
C PRO A 235 -3.90 19.30 -3.82
N TYR A 236 -5.17 18.88 -3.92
CA TYR A 236 -5.97 19.14 -5.13
C TYR A 236 -6.43 20.59 -5.27
N LEU A 237 -6.57 21.31 -4.14
CA LEU A 237 -6.81 22.74 -4.15
C LEU A 237 -5.54 23.55 -4.41
N ALA A 238 -4.36 22.96 -4.17
CA ALA A 238 -3.08 23.65 -4.08
C ALA A 238 -3.12 24.82 -3.08
N ARG A 239 -3.84 24.63 -1.95
CA ARG A 239 -4.04 25.64 -0.91
C ARG A 239 -4.21 25.00 0.46
N THR A 240 -3.76 25.70 1.49
CA THR A 240 -4.00 25.33 2.89
C THR A 240 -5.40 25.71 3.34
N LEU A 241 -5.89 25.00 4.36
CA LEU A 241 -7.18 25.23 5.01
C LEU A 241 -6.93 25.52 6.49
N GLN A 242 -7.74 26.40 7.07
CA GLN A 242 -7.75 26.64 8.52
C GLN A 242 -8.46 25.46 9.20
N LEU A 243 -7.82 24.87 10.21
CA LEU A 243 -8.38 23.75 10.96
C LEU A 243 -9.36 24.29 12.00
N VAL A 244 -10.59 23.78 11.96
CA VAL A 244 -11.62 24.11 12.92
C VAL A 244 -11.93 22.86 13.72
N ASP A 245 -11.70 22.91 15.02
CA ASP A 245 -12.04 21.85 15.97
C ASP A 245 -11.48 20.46 15.59
N TYR A 246 -10.28 20.45 15.01
CA TYR A 246 -9.53 19.25 14.67
C TYR A 246 -8.04 19.49 14.94
N GLU A 247 -7.42 18.52 15.61
CA GLU A 247 -5.97 18.56 15.88
C GLU A 247 -5.28 17.31 15.33
N GLY A 248 -5.78 16.12 15.65
CA GLY A 248 -5.32 14.86 15.07
C GLY A 248 -3.79 14.69 15.06
N GLU A 249 -3.23 14.41 13.89
CA GLU A 249 -1.78 14.31 13.68
C GLU A 249 -1.04 15.66 13.68
N LEU A 250 -1.77 16.77 13.60
CA LEU A 250 -1.23 18.12 13.58
C LEU A 250 -1.15 18.75 14.97
N HIS A 251 -1.57 18.03 16.01
CA HIS A 251 -1.58 18.49 17.41
C HIS A 251 -0.27 19.16 17.83
N PHE A 252 0.88 18.48 17.63
CA PHE A 252 2.19 19.05 17.98
C PHE A 252 2.46 20.39 17.28
N GLY A 253 2.15 20.49 15.97
CA GLY A 253 2.31 21.74 15.23
C GLY A 253 1.40 22.85 15.77
N LEU A 254 0.17 22.51 16.15
CA LEU A 254 -0.80 23.44 16.75
C LEU A 254 -0.46 23.83 18.20
N GLU A 255 0.44 23.12 18.88
CA GLU A 255 1.02 23.57 20.15
C GLU A 255 2.11 24.63 19.92
N GLN A 256 2.89 24.48 18.85
CA GLN A 256 3.94 25.44 18.49
C GLN A 256 3.35 26.73 17.88
N GLU A 257 2.25 26.62 17.13
CA GLU A 257 1.58 27.76 16.49
C GLU A 257 0.07 27.82 16.82
N PRO A 258 -0.30 28.18 18.07
CA PRO A 258 -1.69 28.16 18.53
C PRO A 258 -2.64 29.07 17.75
N GLN A 259 -2.13 30.11 17.08
CA GLN A 259 -2.92 31.03 16.26
C GLN A 259 -3.62 30.34 15.06
N HIS A 260 -3.16 29.16 14.65
CA HIS A 260 -3.78 28.38 13.58
C HIS A 260 -4.88 27.44 14.07
N ARG A 261 -5.07 27.32 15.38
CA ARG A 261 -6.16 26.55 15.99
C ARG A 261 -7.43 27.41 16.04
N VAL A 262 -8.46 27.02 15.30
CA VAL A 262 -9.76 27.72 15.34
C VAL A 262 -10.77 26.88 16.11
N ALA A 263 -11.32 27.44 17.18
CA ALA A 263 -12.40 26.78 17.92
C ALA A 263 -13.72 26.87 17.15
N MET A 264 -14.60 25.87 17.29
CA MET A 264 -15.91 25.87 16.60
C MET A 264 -16.71 27.15 16.83
N ARG A 265 -16.76 27.65 18.08
CA ARG A 265 -17.45 28.91 18.42
C ARG A 265 -16.93 30.11 17.62
N GLU A 266 -15.63 30.17 17.41
CA GLU A 266 -14.97 31.25 16.69
C GLU A 266 -15.21 31.14 15.19
N PHE A 267 -15.13 29.92 14.65
CA PHE A 267 -15.53 29.64 13.28
C PHE A 267 -16.98 30.07 13.02
N VAL A 268 -17.94 29.68 13.87
CA VAL A 268 -19.35 30.05 13.71
C VAL A 268 -19.55 31.57 13.74
N ALA A 269 -18.83 32.29 14.61
CA ALA A 269 -18.87 33.75 14.65
C ALA A 269 -18.35 34.35 13.33
N ARG A 270 -17.18 33.90 12.85
CA ARG A 270 -16.58 34.34 11.57
C ARG A 270 -17.49 34.02 10.38
N TRP A 271 -18.08 32.83 10.36
CA TRP A 271 -18.95 32.35 9.30
C TRP A 271 -20.30 33.09 9.27
N SER A 272 -20.86 33.40 10.45
CA SER A 272 -22.11 34.13 10.58
C SER A 272 -21.96 35.62 10.28
N ALA A 273 -20.80 36.22 10.57
CA ALA A 273 -20.48 37.61 10.22
C ALA A 273 -20.57 37.89 8.72
N GLY A 274 -20.50 36.85 7.88
CA GLY A 274 -20.70 36.92 6.44
C GLY A 274 -19.40 37.05 5.65
N GLY A 275 -19.54 37.21 4.35
CA GLY A 275 -18.43 37.18 3.40
C GLY A 275 -18.30 35.85 2.67
N GLU A 276 -17.59 35.87 1.55
CA GLU A 276 -17.30 34.67 0.77
C GLU A 276 -16.36 33.75 1.56
N ALA A 277 -16.77 32.51 1.79
CA ALA A 277 -15.95 31.47 2.40
C ALA A 277 -16.43 30.07 1.95
N VAL A 278 -15.53 29.09 2.01
CA VAL A 278 -15.84 27.67 1.78
C VAL A 278 -15.29 26.82 2.91
N ALA A 279 -16.10 25.88 3.38
CA ALA A 279 -15.74 24.96 4.45
C ALA A 279 -15.98 23.51 4.03
N PHE A 280 -15.06 22.63 4.40
CA PHE A 280 -15.10 21.20 4.18
C PHE A 280 -15.40 20.50 5.51
N PHE A 281 -16.65 20.15 5.72
CA PHE A 281 -17.15 19.59 6.97
C PHE A 281 -17.13 18.07 6.99
N ASP A 282 -16.84 17.50 8.16
CA ASP A 282 -17.34 16.14 8.46
C ASP A 282 -18.87 16.12 8.28
N PRO A 283 -19.45 15.10 7.60
CA PRO A 283 -20.88 15.07 7.31
C PRO A 283 -21.78 15.18 8.56
N GLY A 284 -21.40 14.53 9.66
CA GLY A 284 -22.15 14.57 10.92
C GLY A 284 -22.12 15.95 11.55
N ILE A 285 -20.96 16.62 11.52
CA ILE A 285 -20.80 18.00 12.02
C ILE A 285 -21.61 18.99 11.17
N TRP A 286 -21.61 18.85 9.84
CA TRP A 286 -22.46 19.69 9.00
C TRP A 286 -23.95 19.52 9.32
N ASP A 287 -24.43 18.28 9.44
CA ASP A 287 -25.84 18.01 9.73
C ASP A 287 -26.26 18.54 11.11
N GLU A 288 -25.37 18.47 12.10
CA GLU A 288 -25.58 19.10 13.42
C GLU A 288 -25.73 20.62 13.30
N TRP A 289 -24.75 21.30 12.69
CA TRP A 289 -24.74 22.76 12.64
C TRP A 289 -25.77 23.35 11.69
N ARG A 290 -26.11 22.66 10.60
CA ARG A 290 -27.23 23.02 9.72
C ARG A 290 -28.55 23.05 10.49
N ARG A 291 -28.82 22.04 11.33
CA ARG A 291 -30.03 22.01 12.19
C ARG A 291 -30.04 23.11 13.25
N ARG A 292 -28.87 23.56 13.69
CA ARG A 292 -28.70 24.72 14.58
C ARG A 292 -28.77 26.07 13.85
N GLY A 293 -29.06 26.07 12.54
CA GLY A 293 -29.26 27.28 11.75
C GLY A 293 -27.99 27.92 11.18
N LEU A 294 -26.87 27.18 11.13
CA LEU A 294 -25.66 27.68 10.45
C LEU A 294 -25.96 27.90 8.95
N PRO A 295 -25.84 29.13 8.42
CA PRO A 295 -26.19 29.41 7.03
C PRO A 295 -25.17 28.78 6.08
N GLY A 296 -25.59 28.36 4.89
CA GLY A 296 -24.66 27.88 3.86
C GLY A 296 -25.33 27.02 2.81
N ARG A 297 -24.74 26.99 1.62
CA ARG A 297 -25.18 26.16 0.50
C ARG A 297 -24.18 25.03 0.28
N VAL A 298 -24.65 23.79 0.31
CA VAL A 298 -23.83 22.63 -0.09
C VAL A 298 -23.49 22.79 -1.58
N ILE A 299 -22.19 22.78 -1.90
CA ILE A 299 -21.68 22.93 -3.27
C ILE A 299 -21.09 21.64 -3.83
N ALA A 300 -20.65 20.73 -2.96
CA ALA A 300 -20.22 19.39 -3.32
C ALA A 300 -20.27 18.50 -2.07
N PHE A 301 -20.39 17.18 -2.26
CA PHE A 301 -20.31 16.21 -1.17
C PHE A 301 -19.84 14.85 -1.67
N ASP A 302 -19.32 14.03 -0.76
CA ASP A 302 -19.13 12.60 -0.93
C ASP A 302 -19.29 11.88 0.43
N ASP A 303 -18.91 10.61 0.50
CA ASP A 303 -19.07 9.77 1.70
C ASP A 303 -18.31 10.26 2.95
N TYR A 304 -17.33 11.16 2.78
CA TYR A 304 -16.45 11.59 3.87
C TYR A 304 -16.52 13.09 4.15
N THR A 305 -17.04 13.91 3.23
CA THR A 305 -16.96 15.36 3.38
C THR A 305 -18.11 16.07 2.68
N VAL A 306 -18.61 17.10 3.33
CA VAL A 306 -19.54 18.06 2.73
C VAL A 306 -18.83 19.39 2.53
N ALA A 307 -18.70 19.83 1.29
CA ALA A 307 -18.19 21.16 0.95
C ALA A 307 -19.36 22.16 0.91
N VAL A 308 -19.27 23.21 1.71
CA VAL A 308 -20.31 24.22 1.89
C VAL A 308 -19.75 25.58 1.59
N SER A 309 -20.49 26.36 0.80
CA SER A 309 -20.20 27.76 0.53
C SER A 309 -21.08 28.68 1.38
N ARG A 310 -20.50 29.78 1.85
CA ARG A 310 -21.22 30.86 2.56
C ARG A 310 -21.87 31.88 1.61
N LEU A 311 -21.57 31.81 0.31
CA LEU A 311 -22.07 32.71 -0.74
C LEU A 311 -23.60 32.79 -0.79
#